data_AF-G8ABN2-F1
#
_entry.id   AF-G8ABN2-F1
#
_cell.length_a   1.000
_cell.length_b   1.000
_cell.length_c   1.000
_cell.angle_alpha   90.00
_cell.angle_beta   90.00
_cell.angle_gamma   90.00
#
_symmetry.space_group_name_H-M   'P 1'
#
loop_
_entity.id
_entity.type
_entity.pdbx_description
1 polymer ?
#
loop_
_entity_poly.entity_id
_entity_poly.type
_entity_poly.pdbx_seq_one_letter_code
_entity_poly.pdbx_strand_id
1 'polypeptide(L)'
;MQASAVASPALLQGQAATKAFAPLSQRATGRVRSSRTVRSQAVQAPAKADVSNVSDVALKDVPLRSLFPDVPTICPGAPKLKVAIVGSGLAGLSTAVELLDQGYEVDIYESRPWIGGKVASFKDKDGNDIEMGLHVFFGCYFNLFRLMAKCGVLENLLLKDHTHTFINKGGDVRELDFRFFLGGKKIGAPFHGLNAFFTTPQLSLTDKVANSLALGTSPVVRSLFDPEGGMRSVRALDNVSFTRWFKSHGGSQASIDRMWDPIAYALGFLNCDDISARCMLSIFQFFATKTDASALRMLNGSPAERLLKPIADYITAKGGRIHTRWGCREIQYEQGPGGQTRVTGLHMTKAGQEQTVTADAYVAALDVPGAKRLLPQAWRSDKFFDNVFQLVGVPVITVQLRYDGWVTEMQDQSKMKDMSGSARGINNLLYSADADFSCFADLALTSPVDYFKQGQGSLMQCVLTPADPYLPKTNEDIAAEVDKQVRRLFPSAAGLTLKWHSVVKISQSLYREAPGVDPFRPDQRTPVPNFFLAGSYTKQDYIDSMEGATLSGRQCAYKVLEDSEQLARAAGAAKQQQQQAVAA
;
A
#
# COMPACT_ATOMS: atom_id res chain seq x y z
N MET A 1 -16.97 53.55 -23.19
CA MET A 1 -17.37 54.33 -24.36
C MET A 1 -16.53 53.86 -25.54
N GLN A 2 -17.22 53.45 -26.63
CA GLN A 2 -16.79 53.24 -28.03
C GLN A 2 -15.63 52.24 -28.26
N ALA A 3 -15.82 51.01 -28.79
CA ALA A 3 -16.62 50.47 -29.91
C ALA A 3 -16.14 50.88 -31.31
N SER A 4 -15.84 49.85 -32.15
CA SER A 4 -16.13 49.71 -33.60
C SER A 4 -15.05 48.82 -34.26
N ALA A 5 -15.25 47.90 -35.21
CA ALA A 5 -16.39 47.13 -35.73
C ALA A 5 -15.85 46.17 -36.82
N VAL A 6 -16.32 44.91 -36.79
CA VAL A 6 -16.99 44.17 -37.89
C VAL A 6 -16.29 44.01 -39.26
N ALA A 7 -16.12 42.74 -39.68
CA ALA A 7 -16.71 42.18 -40.92
C ALA A 7 -16.47 40.65 -41.05
N SER A 8 -17.55 39.88 -41.18
CA SER A 8 -17.59 38.53 -41.78
C SER A 8 -17.56 38.63 -43.32
N PRO A 9 -17.36 37.50 -44.04
CA PRO A 9 -18.54 36.86 -44.66
C PRO A 9 -18.53 35.31 -44.76
N ALA A 10 -19.77 34.78 -44.74
CA ALA A 10 -20.36 33.62 -45.45
C ALA A 10 -19.62 32.25 -45.49
N LEU A 11 -20.18 31.20 -44.88
CA LEU A 11 -21.26 30.29 -45.37
C LEU A 11 -20.87 29.41 -46.57
N LEU A 12 -20.56 28.14 -46.28
CA LEU A 12 -20.83 27.01 -47.17
C LEU A 12 -21.31 25.82 -46.32
N GLN A 13 -22.56 25.44 -46.58
CA GLN A 13 -23.30 24.35 -45.96
C GLN A 13 -22.77 22.99 -46.44
N GLY A 14 -22.53 22.07 -45.50
CA GLY A 14 -22.30 20.66 -45.76
C GLY A 14 -23.13 19.83 -44.80
N GLN A 15 -24.15 19.16 -45.34
CA GLN A 15 -25.20 18.44 -44.63
C GLN A 15 -24.66 17.26 -43.78
N ALA A 16 -24.98 17.25 -42.49
CA ALA A 16 -24.88 16.06 -41.65
C ALA A 16 -26.20 15.28 -41.73
N ALA A 17 -26.15 14.11 -42.37
CA ALA A 17 -27.27 13.18 -42.41
C ALA A 17 -27.38 12.45 -41.05
N THR A 18 -28.37 12.83 -40.26
CA THR A 18 -28.88 12.09 -39.11
C THR A 18 -29.60 10.83 -39.59
N LYS A 19 -29.05 9.65 -39.29
CA LYS A 19 -29.82 8.39 -39.34
C LYS A 19 -30.26 8.02 -37.93
N ALA A 20 -31.54 8.30 -37.68
CA ALA A 20 -32.30 7.74 -36.58
C ALA A 20 -32.39 6.21 -36.74
N PHE A 21 -32.05 5.46 -35.70
CA PHE A 21 -32.37 4.04 -35.60
C PHE A 21 -33.50 3.87 -34.57
N ALA A 22 -34.65 3.41 -35.07
CA ALA A 22 -35.79 2.97 -34.28
C ALA A 22 -35.50 1.62 -33.58
N PRO A 23 -36.15 1.30 -32.45
CA PRO A 23 -35.80 0.14 -31.64
C PRO A 23 -36.33 -1.15 -32.26
N LEU A 24 -35.45 -2.13 -32.46
CA LEU A 24 -35.82 -3.50 -32.79
C LEU A 24 -36.18 -4.25 -31.50
N SER A 25 -37.47 -4.57 -31.35
CA SER A 25 -37.93 -5.56 -30.39
C SER A 25 -37.41 -6.95 -30.78
N GLN A 26 -36.48 -7.51 -30.01
CA GLN A 26 -36.18 -8.94 -30.06
C GLN A 26 -36.53 -9.58 -28.73
N ARG A 27 -37.55 -10.44 -28.76
CA ARG A 27 -37.83 -11.45 -27.73
C ARG A 27 -36.62 -12.38 -27.63
N ALA A 28 -35.82 -12.23 -26.59
CA ALA A 28 -34.80 -13.20 -26.21
C ALA A 28 -35.35 -14.08 -25.08
N THR A 29 -36.00 -15.19 -25.43
CA THR A 29 -36.17 -16.33 -24.53
C THR A 29 -34.86 -17.10 -24.47
N GLY A 30 -34.00 -16.74 -23.53
CA GLY A 30 -32.74 -17.44 -23.25
C GLY A 30 -32.63 -17.73 -21.76
N ARG A 31 -32.65 -19.00 -21.37
CA ARG A 31 -32.48 -19.49 -20.00
C ARG A 31 -31.22 -18.88 -19.36
N VAL A 32 -31.41 -18.04 -18.35
CA VAL A 32 -30.35 -17.64 -17.41
C VAL A 32 -29.87 -18.90 -16.70
N ARG A 33 -28.65 -19.33 -17.00
CA ARG A 33 -27.96 -20.36 -16.19
C ARG A 33 -27.68 -19.75 -14.83
N SER A 34 -28.14 -20.45 -13.78
CA SER A 34 -27.92 -20.15 -12.37
C SER A 34 -26.47 -19.70 -12.12
N SER A 35 -26.31 -18.45 -11.70
CA SER A 35 -25.10 -17.99 -11.02
C SER A 35 -25.02 -18.71 -9.67
N ARG A 36 -23.82 -19.17 -9.29
CA ARG A 36 -23.56 -19.63 -7.93
C ARG A 36 -23.73 -18.43 -6.99
N THR A 37 -24.69 -18.52 -6.08
CA THR A 37 -25.01 -17.47 -5.11
C THR A 37 -23.84 -17.29 -4.15
N VAL A 38 -23.19 -16.13 -4.18
CA VAL A 38 -22.30 -15.69 -3.07
C VAL A 38 -23.21 -15.49 -1.86
N ARG A 39 -23.00 -16.29 -0.80
CA ARG A 39 -23.85 -16.23 0.40
C ARG A 39 -23.60 -14.92 1.15
N SER A 40 -24.64 -14.10 1.31
CA SER A 40 -24.68 -13.03 2.31
C SER A 40 -24.55 -13.65 3.70
N GLN A 41 -23.49 -13.34 4.44
CA GLN A 41 -23.35 -13.76 5.84
C GLN A 41 -23.65 -12.58 6.76
N ALA A 42 -24.49 -12.81 7.78
CA ALA A 42 -24.62 -11.88 8.89
C ALA A 42 -23.31 -11.89 9.68
N VAL A 43 -22.68 -10.73 9.86
CA VAL A 43 -21.44 -10.63 10.64
C VAL A 43 -21.79 -10.77 12.12
N GLN A 44 -21.40 -11.89 12.74
CA GLN A 44 -21.36 -12.03 14.20
C GLN A 44 -20.08 -11.37 14.73
N ALA A 45 -20.09 -10.98 16.01
CA ALA A 45 -18.92 -10.45 16.71
C ALA A 45 -17.69 -11.35 16.45
N PRO A 46 -16.50 -10.77 16.21
CA PRO A 46 -15.35 -11.51 15.71
C PRO A 46 -14.99 -12.64 16.69
N ALA A 47 -14.99 -13.87 16.20
CA ALA A 47 -14.29 -14.96 16.88
C ALA A 47 -12.79 -14.61 16.92
N LYS A 48 -12.12 -14.90 18.04
CA LYS A 48 -10.66 -14.72 18.16
C LYS A 48 -9.99 -15.38 16.95
N ALA A 49 -9.17 -14.62 16.24
CA ALA A 49 -8.32 -15.19 15.20
C ALA A 49 -7.44 -16.27 15.84
N ASP A 50 -7.37 -17.45 15.22
CA ASP A 50 -6.43 -18.48 15.63
C ASP A 50 -5.01 -17.98 15.34
N VAL A 51 -4.38 -17.43 16.36
CA VAL A 51 -3.02 -16.87 16.35
C VAL A 51 -1.93 -17.93 16.52
N SER A 52 -2.30 -19.20 16.71
CA SER A 52 -1.35 -20.30 16.97
C SER A 52 -0.32 -20.51 15.84
N ASN A 53 -0.61 -20.05 14.62
CA ASN A 53 0.25 -20.24 13.45
C ASN A 53 1.12 -19.01 13.06
N VAL A 54 1.04 -17.88 13.77
CA VAL A 54 1.80 -16.67 13.38
C VAL A 54 2.96 -16.36 14.31
N SER A 55 2.92 -16.84 15.56
CA SER A 55 4.10 -16.88 16.42
C SER A 55 5.25 -17.72 15.83
N ASP A 56 4.93 -18.54 14.83
CA ASP A 56 5.81 -19.53 14.22
C ASP A 56 6.15 -19.23 12.74
N VAL A 57 6.03 -17.98 12.27
CA VAL A 57 6.66 -17.55 11.01
C VAL A 57 8.18 -17.45 11.23
N ALA A 58 8.80 -18.58 11.54
CA ALA A 58 10.24 -18.73 11.63
C ALA A 58 10.83 -18.70 10.20
N LEU A 59 12.13 -18.40 10.11
CA LEU A 59 12.94 -18.49 8.88
C LEU A 59 12.72 -19.82 8.12
N LYS A 60 12.31 -20.90 8.81
CA LYS A 60 12.02 -22.23 8.26
C LYS A 60 10.93 -22.22 7.19
N ASP A 61 9.98 -21.28 7.25
CA ASP A 61 8.85 -21.23 6.34
C ASP A 61 9.06 -20.21 5.21
N VAL A 62 10.18 -19.50 5.12
CA VAL A 62 10.34 -18.42 4.14
C VAL A 62 10.93 -18.98 2.83
N PRO A 63 10.26 -18.80 1.68
CA PRO A 63 10.76 -19.36 0.41
C PRO A 63 12.04 -18.68 -0.11
N LEU A 64 12.40 -17.51 0.42
CA LEU A 64 13.51 -16.68 -0.03
C LEU A 64 14.23 -16.08 1.19
N ARG A 65 15.52 -16.41 1.37
CA ARG A 65 16.34 -15.81 2.45
C ARG A 65 16.40 -14.29 2.33
N SER A 66 16.39 -13.75 1.10
CA SER A 66 16.44 -12.31 0.86
C SER A 66 15.27 -11.51 1.48
N LEU A 67 14.16 -12.15 1.82
CA LEU A 67 12.98 -11.49 2.42
C LEU A 67 13.10 -11.30 3.94
N PHE A 68 14.09 -11.95 4.55
CA PHE A 68 14.38 -11.86 5.98
C PHE A 68 15.87 -11.59 6.14
N PRO A 69 16.28 -10.32 6.30
CA PRO A 69 17.67 -10.03 6.55
C PRO A 69 18.11 -10.73 7.84
N ASP A 70 19.30 -11.33 7.80
CA ASP A 70 19.91 -11.91 8.98
C ASP A 70 20.04 -10.82 10.05
N VAL A 71 19.67 -11.16 11.28
CA VAL A 71 19.85 -10.25 12.41
C VAL A 71 21.35 -10.07 12.61
N PRO A 72 21.90 -8.83 12.55
CA PRO A 72 23.33 -8.62 12.75
C PRO A 72 23.75 -9.18 14.10
N THR A 73 24.84 -9.94 14.11
CA THR A 73 25.45 -10.36 15.38
C THR A 73 26.10 -9.15 16.00
N ILE A 74 25.51 -8.65 17.09
CA ILE A 74 26.07 -7.52 17.83
C ILE A 74 27.14 -8.05 18.77
N CYS A 75 28.36 -7.48 18.70
CA CYS A 75 29.40 -7.77 19.68
C CYS A 75 28.90 -7.47 21.10
N PRO A 76 29.05 -8.40 22.06
CA PRO A 76 28.78 -8.11 23.46
C PRO A 76 29.57 -6.88 23.93
N GLY A 77 28.87 -5.88 24.46
CA GLY A 77 29.48 -4.60 24.86
C GLY A 77 29.55 -3.53 23.75
N ALA A 78 28.99 -3.78 22.57
CA ALA A 78 28.87 -2.74 21.53
C ALA A 78 28.16 -1.49 22.08
N PRO A 79 28.67 -0.29 21.73
CA PRO A 79 28.15 0.97 22.25
C PRO A 79 26.68 1.17 21.86
N LYS A 80 25.86 1.60 22.83
CA LYS A 80 24.46 1.97 22.59
C LYS A 80 24.41 3.43 22.20
N LEU A 81 23.92 3.68 20.98
CA LEU A 81 23.93 5.00 20.37
C LEU A 81 22.59 5.72 20.56
N LYS A 82 22.64 7.04 20.47
CA LYS A 82 21.47 7.88 20.28
C LYS A 82 21.16 8.00 18.79
N VAL A 83 19.91 7.73 18.42
CA VAL A 83 19.44 7.74 17.03
C VAL A 83 18.24 8.67 16.88
N ALA A 84 18.36 9.63 15.95
CA ALA A 84 17.26 10.53 15.60
C ALA A 84 16.62 10.09 14.27
N ILE A 85 15.32 9.82 14.28
CA ILE A 85 14.55 9.36 13.11
C ILE A 85 13.60 10.47 12.69
N VAL A 86 13.66 10.88 11.42
CA VAL A 86 12.71 11.83 10.82
C VAL A 86 11.64 11.07 10.04
N GLY A 87 10.40 11.14 10.50
CA GLY A 87 9.25 10.45 9.92
C GLY A 87 8.77 9.28 10.77
N SER A 88 7.46 9.28 11.07
CA SER A 88 6.81 8.25 11.90
C SER A 88 5.89 7.30 11.10
N GLY A 89 6.21 7.08 9.81
CA GLY A 89 5.60 6.01 9.01
C GLY A 89 6.03 4.62 9.48
N LEU A 90 5.46 3.55 8.89
CA LEU A 90 5.81 2.17 9.23
C LEU A 90 7.32 1.88 9.17
N ALA A 91 8.04 2.50 8.23
CA ALA A 91 9.49 2.37 8.14
C ALA A 91 10.19 2.93 9.40
N GLY A 92 9.90 4.16 9.80
CA GLY A 92 10.49 4.78 10.99
C GLY A 92 10.10 4.08 12.29
N LEU A 93 8.83 3.66 12.42
CA LEU A 93 8.36 2.88 13.57
C LEU A 93 9.06 1.52 13.64
N SER A 94 9.22 0.83 12.51
CA SER A 94 9.95 -0.45 12.46
C SER A 94 11.43 -0.28 12.78
N THR A 95 12.08 0.79 12.31
CA THR A 95 13.47 1.11 12.66
C THR A 95 13.61 1.32 14.17
N ALA A 96 12.71 2.11 14.76
CA ALA A 96 12.74 2.39 16.19
C ALA A 96 12.57 1.13 17.04
N VAL A 97 11.60 0.27 16.71
CA VAL A 97 11.36 -0.98 17.44
C VAL A 97 12.59 -1.89 17.43
N GLU A 98 13.22 -2.08 16.27
CA GLU A 98 14.41 -2.95 16.18
C GLU A 98 15.63 -2.36 16.91
N LEU A 99 15.82 -1.04 16.92
CA LEU A 99 16.91 -0.37 17.66
C LEU A 99 16.67 -0.38 19.18
N LEU A 100 15.45 -0.09 19.62
CA LEU A 100 15.07 -0.08 21.05
C LEU A 100 15.19 -1.46 21.69
N ASP A 101 14.89 -2.52 20.95
CA ASP A 101 15.10 -3.90 21.42
C ASP A 101 16.58 -4.23 21.65
N GLN A 102 17.48 -3.51 20.97
CA GLN A 102 18.92 -3.61 21.19
C GLN A 102 19.42 -2.62 22.25
N GLY A 103 18.55 -1.86 22.91
CA GLY A 103 18.90 -0.92 23.98
C GLY A 103 19.45 0.42 23.51
N TYR A 104 19.20 0.81 22.26
CA TYR A 104 19.58 2.14 21.74
C TYR A 104 18.61 3.21 22.26
N GLU A 105 19.07 4.47 22.31
CA GLU A 105 18.22 5.61 22.61
C GLU A 105 17.62 6.15 21.30
N VAL A 106 16.29 6.21 21.20
CA VAL A 106 15.61 6.58 19.95
C VAL A 106 14.62 7.73 20.14
N ASP A 107 14.81 8.78 19.35
CA ASP A 107 13.85 9.89 19.19
C ASP A 107 13.30 9.88 17.76
N ILE A 108 11.98 9.85 17.62
CA ILE A 108 11.27 9.97 16.33
C ILE A 108 10.64 11.37 16.25
N TYR A 109 10.84 12.06 15.14
CA TYR A 109 10.28 13.38 14.87
C TYR A 109 9.28 13.30 13.72
N GLU A 110 8.04 13.72 13.98
CA GLU A 110 6.95 13.74 13.01
C GLU A 110 6.41 15.16 12.83
N SER A 111 6.35 15.61 11.59
CA SER A 111 5.84 16.93 11.21
C SER A 111 4.34 17.10 11.48
N ARG A 112 3.56 16.03 11.35
CA ARG A 112 2.11 16.00 11.55
C ARG A 112 1.76 15.80 13.03
N PRO A 113 0.50 16.07 13.43
CA PRO A 113 0.07 15.83 14.80
C PRO A 113 -0.35 14.38 15.08
N TRP A 114 -0.25 13.51 14.08
CA TRP A 114 -0.49 12.08 14.15
C TRP A 114 0.63 11.33 13.44
N ILE A 115 0.79 10.04 13.76
CA ILE A 115 1.81 9.16 13.20
C ILE A 115 1.25 8.27 12.08
N GLY A 116 2.11 7.48 11.44
CA GLY A 116 1.72 6.43 10.49
C GLY A 116 1.89 6.77 9.00
N GLY A 117 2.16 8.03 8.67
CA GLY A 117 2.39 8.46 7.29
C GLY A 117 1.21 8.10 6.37
N LYS A 118 1.47 7.30 5.33
CA LYS A 118 0.46 6.84 4.37
C LYS A 118 -0.54 5.84 4.96
N VAL A 119 -0.22 5.21 6.09
CA VAL A 119 -1.10 4.28 6.82
C VAL A 119 -1.87 5.01 7.93
N ALA A 120 -1.71 6.32 8.06
CA ALA A 120 -2.41 7.09 9.08
C ALA A 120 -3.93 7.09 8.86
N SER A 121 -4.65 7.21 9.97
CA SER A 121 -6.04 7.65 10.00
C SER A 121 -6.19 8.73 11.07
N PHE A 122 -7.23 9.54 10.95
CA PHE A 122 -7.55 10.59 11.92
C PHE A 122 -9.06 10.81 11.98
N LYS A 123 -9.55 11.38 13.08
CA LYS A 123 -10.98 11.69 13.22
C LYS A 123 -11.29 13.09 12.70
N ASP A 124 -12.40 13.23 11.99
CA ASP A 124 -12.97 14.54 11.66
C ASP A 124 -13.65 15.18 12.88
N LYS A 125 -14.20 16.38 12.70
CA LYS A 125 -14.91 17.12 13.76
C LYS A 125 -16.16 16.41 14.30
N ASP A 126 -16.73 15.50 13.53
CA ASP A 126 -17.94 14.76 13.84
C ASP A 126 -17.62 13.33 14.35
N GLY A 127 -16.33 13.03 14.57
CA GLY A 127 -15.84 11.75 15.08
C GLY A 127 -15.83 10.61 14.05
N ASN A 128 -15.82 10.90 12.75
CA ASN A 128 -15.61 9.90 11.71
C ASN A 128 -14.13 9.67 11.46
N ASP A 129 -13.72 8.41 11.45
CA ASP A 129 -12.36 8.00 11.07
C ASP A 129 -12.16 8.13 9.56
N ILE A 130 -11.25 9.03 9.17
CA ILE A 130 -10.77 9.23 7.81
C ILE A 130 -9.43 8.51 7.65
N GLU A 131 -9.35 7.57 6.71
CA GLU A 131 -8.10 6.90 6.36
C GLU A 131 -7.38 7.61 5.20
N MET A 132 -6.05 7.59 5.21
CA MET A 132 -5.25 8.06 4.08
C MET A 132 -5.41 7.15 2.82
N GLY A 133 -5.75 5.88 3.01
CA GLY A 133 -5.85 4.86 1.96
C GLY A 133 -6.54 3.59 2.45
N LEU A 134 -7.00 2.74 1.52
CA LEU A 134 -7.50 1.40 1.85
C LEU A 134 -6.33 0.44 2.00
N HIS A 135 -6.15 -0.09 3.21
CA HIS A 135 -5.04 -0.96 3.53
C HIS A 135 -5.48 -2.41 3.67
N VAL A 136 -4.84 -3.29 2.91
CA VAL A 136 -5.08 -4.74 2.94
C VAL A 136 -3.78 -5.46 3.28
N PHE A 137 -3.89 -6.50 4.09
CA PHE A 137 -2.76 -7.24 4.64
C PHE A 137 -2.72 -8.63 4.00
N PHE A 138 -1.75 -8.85 3.12
CA PHE A 138 -1.55 -10.15 2.48
C PHE A 138 -0.85 -11.14 3.43
N GLY A 139 -1.12 -12.44 3.26
CA GLY A 139 -0.46 -13.47 4.07
C GLY A 139 1.06 -13.57 3.87
N CYS A 140 1.61 -12.96 2.81
CA CYS A 140 3.05 -12.86 2.58
C CYS A 140 3.73 -11.64 3.26
N TYR A 141 3.00 -10.84 4.05
CA TYR A 141 3.52 -9.67 4.77
C TYR A 141 4.22 -10.08 6.07
N PHE A 142 5.30 -10.85 5.94
CA PHE A 142 5.89 -11.52 7.09
C PHE A 142 6.60 -10.54 8.06
N ASN A 143 7.26 -9.50 7.55
CA ASN A 143 7.94 -8.52 8.41
C ASN A 143 6.94 -7.64 9.16
N LEU A 144 5.85 -7.24 8.50
CA LEU A 144 4.75 -6.53 9.14
C LEU A 144 4.06 -7.40 10.19
N PHE A 145 3.76 -8.67 9.89
CA PHE A 145 3.14 -9.57 10.88
C PHE A 145 4.07 -9.84 12.07
N ARG A 146 5.38 -9.95 11.84
CA ARG A 146 6.37 -10.02 12.92
C ARG A 146 6.34 -8.77 13.80
N LEU A 147 6.35 -7.57 13.20
CA LEU A 147 6.25 -6.30 13.94
C LEU A 147 4.93 -6.24 14.73
N MET A 148 3.82 -6.61 14.10
CA MET A 148 2.51 -6.63 14.73
C MET A 148 2.45 -7.61 15.91
N ALA A 149 3.00 -8.82 15.76
CA ALA A 149 3.08 -9.80 16.84
C ALA A 149 3.94 -9.29 17.99
N LYS A 150 5.10 -8.69 17.68
CA LYS A 150 6.02 -8.10 18.68
C LYS A 150 5.35 -6.99 19.49
N CYS A 151 4.54 -6.15 18.83
CA CYS A 151 3.82 -5.05 19.48
C CYS A 151 2.43 -5.45 20.01
N GLY A 152 2.05 -6.73 19.95
CA GLY A 152 0.76 -7.21 20.48
C GLY A 152 -0.47 -6.66 19.74
N VAL A 153 -0.42 -6.58 18.41
CA VAL A 153 -1.53 -6.08 17.56
C VAL A 153 -1.94 -7.03 16.45
N LEU A 154 -1.34 -8.21 16.39
CA LEU A 154 -1.60 -9.15 15.31
C LEU A 154 -3.05 -9.64 15.30
N GLU A 155 -3.65 -9.80 16.47
CA GLU A 155 -5.04 -10.20 16.67
C GLU A 155 -6.05 -9.21 16.08
N ASN A 156 -5.62 -7.99 15.74
CA ASN A 156 -6.46 -7.02 15.07
C ASN A 156 -6.68 -7.33 13.59
N LEU A 157 -6.02 -8.34 13.02
CA LEU A 157 -6.24 -8.75 11.64
C LEU A 157 -7.42 -9.72 11.51
N LEU A 158 -8.37 -9.35 10.67
CA LEU A 158 -9.53 -10.17 10.31
C LEU A 158 -9.26 -10.87 8.99
N LEU A 159 -9.07 -12.19 9.05
CA LEU A 159 -8.99 -13.03 7.85
C LEU A 159 -10.28 -12.94 7.04
N LYS A 160 -10.13 -12.75 5.73
CA LYS A 160 -11.24 -12.76 4.77
C LYS A 160 -11.26 -14.07 4.01
N ASP A 161 -12.35 -14.29 3.29
CA ASP A 161 -12.43 -15.40 2.36
C ASP A 161 -11.23 -15.33 1.39
N HIS A 162 -10.64 -16.48 1.12
CA HIS A 162 -9.48 -16.60 0.24
C HIS A 162 -9.93 -16.54 -1.23
N THR A 163 -10.55 -15.41 -1.58
CA THR A 163 -11.06 -15.06 -2.90
C THR A 163 -10.66 -13.63 -3.22
N HIS A 164 -10.41 -13.36 -4.50
CA HIS A 164 -10.35 -12.00 -5.02
C HIS A 164 -11.65 -11.74 -5.79
N THR A 165 -12.50 -10.88 -5.24
CA THR A 165 -13.87 -10.66 -5.74
C THR A 165 -13.94 -9.45 -6.66
N PHE A 166 -14.38 -9.66 -7.90
CA PHE A 166 -14.61 -8.62 -8.88
C PHE A 166 -16.11 -8.26 -8.91
N ILE A 167 -16.40 -6.97 -8.80
CA ILE A 167 -17.74 -6.42 -8.98
C ILE A 167 -17.78 -5.71 -10.32
N ASN A 168 -18.50 -6.32 -11.25
CA ASN A 168 -18.73 -5.76 -12.57
C ASN A 168 -20.03 -4.94 -12.57
N LYS A 169 -20.21 -4.10 -13.59
CA LYS A 169 -21.41 -3.27 -13.74
C LYS A 169 -22.70 -4.10 -13.64
N GLY A 170 -23.71 -3.54 -12.98
CA GLY A 170 -25.02 -4.18 -12.86
C GLY A 170 -25.15 -5.22 -11.74
N GLY A 171 -24.19 -5.27 -10.81
CA GLY A 171 -24.20 -6.24 -9.70
C GLY A 171 -23.69 -7.63 -10.08
N ASP A 172 -22.97 -7.78 -11.20
CA ASP A 172 -22.37 -9.05 -11.62
C ASP A 172 -21.09 -9.33 -10.81
N VAL A 173 -21.15 -10.33 -9.93
CA VAL A 173 -20.05 -10.73 -9.06
C VAL A 173 -19.28 -11.91 -9.65
N ARG A 174 -17.96 -11.75 -9.77
CA ARG A 174 -17.02 -12.78 -10.24
C ARG A 174 -15.88 -12.92 -9.26
N GLU A 175 -15.10 -13.99 -9.35
CA GLU A 175 -14.04 -14.24 -8.37
C GLU A 175 -12.85 -15.00 -8.96
N LEU A 176 -11.68 -14.80 -8.35
CA LEU A 176 -10.60 -15.79 -8.32
C LEU A 176 -10.71 -16.54 -7.00
N ASP A 177 -11.16 -17.80 -7.02
CA ASP A 177 -11.35 -18.60 -5.80
C ASP A 177 -10.16 -19.52 -5.53
N PHE A 178 -9.42 -19.23 -4.46
CA PHE A 178 -8.26 -19.99 -4.03
C PHE A 178 -8.60 -21.05 -2.95
N ARG A 179 -9.88 -21.23 -2.61
CA ARG A 179 -10.38 -22.23 -1.66
C ARG A 179 -10.56 -23.58 -2.36
N PHE A 180 -9.49 -24.12 -2.93
CA PHE A 180 -9.55 -25.38 -3.67
C PHE A 180 -9.61 -26.58 -2.72
N PHE A 181 -10.70 -27.35 -2.75
CA PHE A 181 -10.89 -28.55 -1.92
C PHE A 181 -11.03 -29.81 -2.77
N LEU A 182 -10.33 -30.87 -2.39
CA LEU A 182 -10.47 -32.21 -2.98
C LEU A 182 -10.64 -33.24 -1.86
N GLY A 183 -11.74 -34.00 -1.88
CA GLY A 183 -12.04 -34.99 -0.83
C GLY A 183 -12.11 -34.40 0.60
N GLY A 184 -12.59 -33.15 0.74
CA GLY A 184 -12.70 -32.46 2.02
C GLY A 184 -11.39 -31.85 2.55
N LYS A 185 -10.27 -32.01 1.84
CA LYS A 185 -8.97 -31.40 2.20
C LYS A 185 -8.68 -30.17 1.34
N LYS A 186 -8.21 -29.08 1.97
CA LYS A 186 -7.74 -27.87 1.26
C LYS A 186 -6.45 -28.21 0.51
N ILE A 187 -6.46 -28.05 -0.80
CA ILE A 187 -5.28 -28.16 -1.65
C ILE A 187 -4.59 -26.80 -1.67
N GLY A 188 -3.27 -26.79 -1.46
CA GLY A 188 -2.48 -25.58 -1.27
C GLY A 188 -1.79 -25.05 -2.53
N ALA A 189 -0.81 -24.17 -2.31
CA ALA A 189 0.10 -23.70 -3.36
C ALA A 189 0.93 -24.83 -3.97
N PRO A 190 1.20 -24.78 -5.30
CA PRO A 190 0.72 -23.80 -6.28
C PRO A 190 -0.65 -24.15 -6.88
N PHE A 191 -1.19 -25.34 -6.60
CA PHE A 191 -2.36 -25.91 -7.30
C PHE A 191 -3.65 -25.13 -7.12
N HIS A 192 -3.90 -24.56 -5.94
CA HIS A 192 -5.07 -23.69 -5.71
C HIS A 192 -5.08 -22.43 -6.60
N GLY A 193 -3.91 -21.85 -6.88
CA GLY A 193 -3.78 -20.69 -7.76
C GLY A 193 -4.02 -21.08 -9.21
N LEU A 194 -3.43 -22.18 -9.67
CA LEU A 194 -3.72 -22.74 -11.00
C LEU A 194 -5.22 -23.00 -11.19
N ASN A 195 -5.87 -23.60 -10.19
CA ASN A 195 -7.32 -23.78 -10.18
C ASN A 195 -8.07 -22.45 -10.24
N ALA A 196 -7.70 -21.45 -9.43
CA ALA A 196 -8.34 -20.14 -9.42
C ALA A 196 -8.31 -19.46 -10.80
N PHE A 197 -7.13 -19.39 -11.43
CA PHE A 197 -6.97 -18.78 -12.76
C PHE A 197 -7.66 -19.56 -13.88
N PHE A 198 -7.73 -20.88 -13.78
CA PHE A 198 -8.42 -21.70 -14.79
C PHE A 198 -9.95 -21.63 -14.64
N THR A 199 -10.46 -21.58 -13.41
CA THR A 199 -11.89 -21.65 -13.14
C THR A 199 -12.59 -20.30 -13.08
N THR A 200 -11.86 -19.19 -12.93
CA THR A 200 -12.45 -17.85 -12.73
C THR A 200 -13.54 -17.50 -13.74
N PRO A 201 -14.73 -17.05 -13.32
CA PRO A 201 -15.76 -16.62 -14.26
C PRO A 201 -15.54 -15.19 -14.78
N GLN A 202 -14.45 -14.52 -14.40
CA GLN A 202 -14.11 -13.15 -14.83
C GLN A 202 -13.59 -13.08 -16.27
N LEU A 203 -13.04 -14.19 -16.78
CA LEU A 203 -12.47 -14.28 -18.13
C LEU A 203 -13.27 -15.22 -19.02
N SER A 204 -13.29 -14.92 -20.32
CA SER A 204 -13.85 -15.83 -21.33
C SER A 204 -12.99 -17.09 -21.46
N LEU A 205 -13.51 -18.15 -22.11
CA LEU A 205 -12.75 -19.40 -22.28
C LEU A 205 -11.46 -19.20 -23.07
N THR A 206 -11.46 -18.37 -24.11
CA THR A 206 -10.27 -18.08 -24.92
C THR A 206 -9.24 -17.28 -24.11
N ASP A 207 -9.70 -16.32 -23.31
CA ASP A 207 -8.84 -15.50 -22.46
C ASP A 207 -8.20 -16.31 -21.35
N LYS A 208 -8.90 -17.29 -20.78
CA LYS A 208 -8.33 -18.22 -19.80
C LYS A 208 -7.17 -19.01 -20.36
N VAL A 209 -7.31 -19.55 -21.58
CA VAL A 209 -6.23 -20.33 -22.23
C VAL A 209 -5.02 -19.43 -22.47
N ALA A 210 -5.22 -18.23 -23.01
CA ALA A 210 -4.17 -17.23 -23.21
C ALA A 210 -3.48 -16.85 -21.89
N ASN A 211 -4.25 -16.61 -20.84
CA ASN A 211 -3.75 -16.28 -19.51
C ASN A 211 -2.93 -17.43 -18.90
N SER A 212 -3.43 -18.67 -18.99
CA SER A 212 -2.72 -19.85 -18.51
C SER A 212 -1.42 -20.10 -19.27
N LEU A 213 -1.38 -19.86 -20.58
CA LEU A 213 -0.15 -19.96 -21.37
C LEU A 213 0.89 -18.95 -20.90
N ALA A 214 0.51 -17.68 -20.76
CA ALA A 214 1.43 -16.64 -20.30
C ALA A 214 1.97 -16.92 -18.90
N LEU A 215 1.11 -17.27 -17.94
CA LEU A 215 1.52 -17.60 -16.57
C LEU A 215 2.37 -18.88 -16.49
N GLY A 216 2.03 -19.90 -17.30
CA GLY A 216 2.76 -21.18 -17.36
C GLY A 216 4.17 -21.05 -17.94
N THR A 217 4.46 -19.98 -18.67
CA THR A 217 5.81 -19.65 -19.16
C THR A 217 6.55 -18.63 -18.28
N SER A 218 5.93 -18.19 -17.18
CA SER A 218 6.50 -17.13 -16.37
C SER A 218 7.68 -17.60 -15.51
N PRO A 219 8.58 -16.67 -15.11
CA PRO A 219 9.63 -16.95 -14.13
C PRO A 219 9.12 -17.53 -12.81
N VAL A 220 7.85 -17.31 -12.47
CA VAL A 220 7.22 -17.86 -11.26
C VAL A 220 7.21 -19.39 -11.26
N VAL A 221 7.14 -20.02 -12.44
CA VAL A 221 7.21 -21.49 -12.56
C VAL A 221 8.59 -22.00 -12.14
N ARG A 222 9.67 -21.28 -12.50
CA ARG A 222 11.02 -21.60 -12.02
C ARG A 222 11.09 -21.47 -10.49
N SER A 223 10.42 -20.48 -9.93
CA SER A 223 10.42 -20.21 -8.49
C SER A 223 9.82 -21.34 -7.64
N LEU A 224 9.10 -22.29 -8.24
CA LEU A 224 8.60 -23.48 -7.57
C LEU A 224 9.71 -24.48 -7.22
N PHE A 225 10.84 -24.45 -7.93
CA PHE A 225 11.96 -25.38 -7.76
C PHE A 225 13.29 -24.68 -7.46
N ASP A 226 13.45 -23.43 -7.90
CA ASP A 226 14.60 -22.55 -7.65
C ASP A 226 14.09 -21.13 -7.34
N PRO A 227 13.63 -20.86 -6.10
CA PRO A 227 13.06 -19.57 -5.71
C PRO A 227 13.98 -18.39 -6.01
N GLU A 228 15.28 -18.51 -5.67
CA GLU A 228 16.27 -17.44 -5.87
C GLU A 228 16.57 -17.19 -7.35
N GLY A 229 16.71 -18.24 -8.17
CA GLY A 229 16.86 -18.06 -9.61
C GLY A 229 15.59 -17.55 -10.30
N GLY A 230 14.42 -17.90 -9.77
CA GLY A 230 13.14 -17.30 -10.11
C GLY A 230 13.14 -15.79 -9.84
N MET A 231 13.50 -15.36 -8.64
CA MET A 231 13.61 -13.93 -8.30
C MET A 231 14.65 -13.20 -9.16
N ARG A 232 15.80 -13.81 -9.45
CA ARG A 232 16.77 -13.21 -10.39
C ARG A 232 16.16 -12.97 -11.76
N SER A 233 15.37 -13.93 -12.26
CA SER A 233 14.68 -13.82 -13.53
C SER A 233 13.59 -12.74 -13.50
N VAL A 234 12.85 -12.63 -12.38
CA VAL A 234 11.87 -11.55 -12.15
C VAL A 234 12.54 -10.17 -12.12
N ARG A 235 13.64 -10.01 -11.39
CA ARG A 235 14.41 -8.75 -11.31
C ARG A 235 14.94 -8.31 -12.67
N ALA A 236 15.31 -9.25 -13.55
CA ALA A 236 15.77 -8.95 -14.90
C ALA A 236 14.67 -8.38 -15.83
N LEU A 237 13.40 -8.49 -15.45
CA LEU A 237 12.26 -7.97 -16.22
C LEU A 237 11.87 -6.53 -15.85
N ASP A 238 12.71 -5.81 -15.08
CA ASP A 238 12.36 -4.46 -14.63
C ASP A 238 12.19 -3.46 -15.79
N ASN A 239 12.89 -3.65 -16.90
CA ASN A 239 12.85 -2.74 -18.06
C ASN A 239 11.70 -3.01 -19.04
N VAL A 240 10.76 -3.88 -18.70
CA VAL A 240 9.60 -4.24 -19.54
C VAL A 240 8.31 -4.03 -18.74
N SER A 241 7.27 -3.46 -19.36
CA SER A 241 5.96 -3.36 -18.70
C SER A 241 5.28 -4.72 -18.58
N PHE A 242 4.38 -4.86 -17.61
CA PHE A 242 3.65 -6.12 -17.44
C PHE A 242 2.85 -6.49 -18.68
N THR A 243 2.18 -5.54 -19.35
CA THR A 243 1.49 -5.79 -20.62
C THR A 243 2.42 -6.35 -21.68
N ARG A 244 3.59 -5.71 -21.88
CA ARG A 244 4.52 -6.12 -22.92
C ARG A 244 5.05 -7.53 -22.68
N TRP A 245 5.39 -7.84 -21.43
CA TRP A 245 5.80 -9.19 -21.03
C TRP A 245 4.64 -10.18 -21.20
N PHE A 246 3.45 -9.88 -20.70
CA PHE A 246 2.33 -10.81 -20.70
C PHE A 246 1.87 -11.16 -22.14
N LYS A 247 1.79 -10.16 -23.02
CA LYS A 247 1.41 -10.36 -24.43
C LYS A 247 2.50 -11.09 -25.22
N SER A 248 3.78 -10.90 -24.90
CA SER A 248 4.86 -11.66 -25.57
C SER A 248 4.82 -13.16 -25.27
N HIS A 249 4.09 -13.56 -24.21
CA HIS A 249 3.88 -14.96 -23.83
C HIS A 249 2.48 -15.48 -24.20
N GLY A 250 1.77 -14.78 -25.10
CA GLY A 250 0.46 -15.21 -25.60
C GLY A 250 -0.74 -14.78 -24.74
N GLY A 251 -0.52 -13.93 -23.73
CA GLY A 251 -1.60 -13.36 -22.93
C GLY A 251 -2.51 -12.41 -23.73
N SER A 252 -3.81 -12.37 -23.40
CA SER A 252 -4.79 -11.56 -24.14
C SER A 252 -4.98 -10.17 -23.54
N GLN A 253 -5.36 -9.19 -24.38
CA GLN A 253 -5.71 -7.84 -23.92
C GLN A 253 -6.92 -7.86 -22.98
N ALA A 254 -7.94 -8.66 -23.27
CA ALA A 254 -9.10 -8.77 -22.40
C ALA A 254 -8.73 -9.30 -21.00
N SER A 255 -7.72 -10.17 -20.89
CA SER A 255 -7.20 -10.58 -19.56
C SER A 255 -6.58 -9.42 -18.80
N ILE A 256 -5.86 -8.54 -19.52
CA ILE A 256 -5.30 -7.32 -18.95
C ILE A 256 -6.43 -6.43 -18.43
N ASP A 257 -7.34 -6.03 -19.31
CA ASP A 257 -8.39 -5.05 -19.00
C ASP A 257 -9.35 -5.54 -17.90
N ARG A 258 -9.72 -6.83 -17.89
CA ARG A 258 -10.74 -7.38 -16.99
C ARG A 258 -10.22 -7.90 -15.66
N MET A 259 -8.93 -8.21 -15.57
CA MET A 259 -8.36 -8.88 -14.40
C MET A 259 -7.04 -8.27 -13.96
N TRP A 260 -6.05 -8.12 -14.85
CA TRP A 260 -4.72 -7.67 -14.41
C TRP A 260 -4.65 -6.18 -14.11
N ASP A 261 -5.34 -5.31 -14.86
CA ASP A 261 -5.37 -3.87 -14.58
C ASP A 261 -6.00 -3.56 -13.21
N PRO A 262 -7.18 -4.10 -12.84
CA PRO A 262 -7.71 -3.93 -11.48
C PRO A 262 -6.73 -4.38 -10.38
N ILE A 263 -5.95 -5.45 -10.62
CA ILE A 263 -4.94 -5.94 -9.68
C ILE A 263 -3.72 -5.01 -9.65
N ALA A 264 -3.21 -4.58 -10.82
CA ALA A 264 -2.06 -3.69 -10.93
C ALA A 264 -2.34 -2.34 -10.26
N TYR A 265 -3.53 -1.78 -10.49
CA TYR A 265 -3.97 -0.58 -9.80
C TYR A 265 -4.05 -0.79 -8.28
N ALA A 266 -4.57 -1.92 -7.81
CA ALA A 266 -4.63 -2.20 -6.37
C ALA A 266 -3.24 -2.36 -5.73
N LEU A 267 -2.23 -2.80 -6.47
CA LEU A 267 -0.87 -3.02 -5.98
C LEU A 267 0.01 -1.76 -6.03
N GLY A 268 -0.03 -1.01 -7.14
CA GLY A 268 0.91 0.08 -7.40
C GLY A 268 0.29 1.35 -7.98
N PHE A 269 -1.05 1.43 -8.05
CA PHE A 269 -1.80 2.56 -8.62
C PHE A 269 -1.49 2.85 -10.11
N LEU A 270 -0.96 1.86 -10.82
CA LEU A 270 -0.63 1.90 -12.25
C LEU A 270 -1.35 0.77 -12.98
N ASN A 271 -1.67 0.98 -14.26
CA ASN A 271 -2.14 -0.11 -15.12
C ASN A 271 -0.97 -1.01 -15.57
N CYS A 272 -1.29 -2.09 -16.28
CA CYS A 272 -0.30 -3.05 -16.77
C CYS A 272 0.66 -2.48 -17.83
N ASP A 273 0.25 -1.41 -18.53
CA ASP A 273 1.10 -0.74 -19.52
C ASP A 273 2.21 0.08 -18.86
N ASP A 274 1.90 0.69 -17.71
CA ASP A 274 2.80 1.58 -16.99
C ASP A 274 3.60 0.89 -15.89
N ILE A 275 3.12 -0.23 -15.33
CA ILE A 275 3.82 -0.95 -14.26
C ILE A 275 4.88 -1.91 -14.82
N SER A 276 6.04 -1.95 -14.16
CA SER A 276 7.10 -2.91 -14.45
C SER A 276 6.64 -4.36 -14.24
N ALA A 277 7.02 -5.26 -15.17
CA ALA A 277 6.73 -6.69 -15.07
C ALA A 277 7.37 -7.30 -13.80
N ARG A 278 8.53 -6.77 -13.37
CA ARG A 278 9.18 -7.16 -12.11
C ARG A 278 8.23 -7.01 -10.92
N CYS A 279 7.51 -5.89 -10.83
CA CYS A 279 6.66 -5.58 -9.67
C CYS A 279 5.51 -6.57 -9.54
N MET A 280 4.79 -6.79 -10.63
CA MET A 280 3.70 -7.75 -10.68
C MET A 280 4.20 -9.17 -10.39
N LEU A 281 5.24 -9.62 -11.09
CA LEU A 281 5.74 -10.99 -10.98
C LEU A 281 6.37 -11.31 -9.62
N SER A 282 6.94 -10.32 -8.91
CA SER A 282 7.44 -10.50 -7.54
C SER A 282 6.31 -10.93 -6.60
N ILE A 283 5.16 -10.27 -6.67
CA ILE A 283 4.00 -10.60 -5.82
C ILE A 283 3.42 -11.97 -6.18
N PHE A 284 3.28 -12.29 -7.47
CA PHE A 284 2.78 -13.61 -7.88
C PHE A 284 3.74 -14.74 -7.55
N GLN A 285 5.04 -14.48 -7.54
CA GLN A 285 6.01 -15.44 -7.01
C GLN A 285 5.75 -15.75 -5.53
N PHE A 286 5.46 -14.74 -4.70
CA PHE A 286 5.09 -14.99 -3.30
C PHE A 286 3.77 -15.77 -3.18
N PHE A 287 2.78 -15.46 -4.02
CA PHE A 287 1.51 -16.19 -4.04
C PHE A 287 1.65 -17.65 -4.47
N ALA A 288 2.56 -17.94 -5.40
CA ALA A 288 2.78 -19.30 -5.90
C ALA A 288 3.56 -20.20 -4.93
N THR A 289 4.28 -19.62 -3.96
CA THR A 289 5.17 -20.35 -3.06
C THR A 289 4.53 -20.74 -1.72
N LYS A 290 3.40 -20.12 -1.34
CA LYS A 290 2.68 -20.45 -0.10
C LYS A 290 1.17 -20.38 -0.25
N THR A 291 0.48 -21.36 0.32
CA THR A 291 -0.99 -21.47 0.27
C THR A 291 -1.69 -20.21 0.76
N ASP A 292 -1.27 -19.62 1.88
CA ASP A 292 -2.00 -18.48 2.44
C ASP A 292 -1.38 -17.12 2.03
N ALA A 293 -0.40 -17.08 1.13
CA ALA A 293 0.29 -15.84 0.76
C ALA A 293 -0.64 -14.81 0.10
N SER A 294 -1.58 -15.25 -0.73
CA SER A 294 -2.62 -14.38 -1.33
C SER A 294 -3.86 -14.21 -0.45
N ALA A 295 -3.91 -14.80 0.75
CA ALA A 295 -5.04 -14.62 1.64
C ALA A 295 -5.10 -13.16 2.14
N LEU A 296 -6.29 -12.58 2.07
CA LEU A 296 -6.55 -11.20 2.43
C LEU A 296 -6.92 -11.09 3.89
N ARG A 297 -6.35 -10.09 4.58
CA ARG A 297 -6.77 -9.65 5.91
C ARG A 297 -7.06 -8.16 5.88
N MET A 298 -8.04 -7.76 6.68
CA MET A 298 -8.33 -6.35 6.95
C MET A 298 -8.00 -6.08 8.41
N LEU A 299 -7.54 -4.87 8.72
CA LEU A 299 -7.50 -4.44 10.11
C LEU A 299 -8.94 -4.41 10.64
N ASN A 300 -9.15 -4.68 11.93
CA ASN A 300 -10.49 -4.74 12.50
C ASN A 300 -11.11 -3.37 12.76
N GLY A 301 -10.35 -2.29 12.62
CA GLY A 301 -10.77 -0.91 12.82
C GLY A 301 -9.72 0.08 12.29
N SER A 302 -9.75 1.30 12.80
CA SER A 302 -8.95 2.44 12.36
C SER A 302 -7.44 2.20 12.57
N PRO A 303 -6.58 2.41 11.55
CA PRO A 303 -5.13 2.23 11.67
C PRO A 303 -4.49 2.99 12.85
N ALA A 304 -4.96 4.20 13.14
CA ALA A 304 -4.52 4.98 14.29
C ALA A 304 -4.64 4.20 15.61
N GLU A 305 -5.79 3.60 15.87
CA GLU A 305 -6.08 2.92 17.14
C GLU A 305 -5.64 1.45 17.15
N ARG A 306 -5.81 0.75 16.02
CA ARG A 306 -5.70 -0.71 15.93
C ARG A 306 -4.33 -1.20 15.45
N LEU A 307 -3.48 -0.30 14.95
CA LEU A 307 -2.13 -0.65 14.48
C LEU A 307 -1.08 0.31 15.05
N LEU A 308 -1.25 1.61 14.85
CA LEU A 308 -0.21 2.60 15.10
C LEU A 308 -0.07 2.90 16.60
N LYS A 309 -1.18 3.07 17.33
CA LYS A 309 -1.15 3.34 18.76
C LYS A 309 -0.40 2.26 19.54
N PRO A 310 -0.66 0.94 19.38
CA PRO A 310 0.05 -0.01 20.21
C PRO A 310 1.52 -0.19 19.81
N ILE A 311 1.89 0.06 18.54
CA ILE A 311 3.31 0.17 18.14
C ILE A 311 3.97 1.36 18.86
N ALA A 312 3.29 2.51 18.94
CA ALA A 312 3.78 3.66 19.68
C ALA A 312 3.85 3.42 21.20
N ASP A 313 2.87 2.71 21.77
CA ASP A 313 2.89 2.30 23.17
C ASP A 313 4.09 1.37 23.44
N TYR A 314 4.39 0.43 22.54
CA TYR A 314 5.57 -0.44 22.62
C TYR A 314 6.88 0.36 22.61
N ILE A 315 7.01 1.31 21.66
CA ILE A 315 8.16 2.20 21.55
C ILE A 315 8.35 2.98 22.86
N THR A 316 7.27 3.55 23.40
CA THR A 316 7.29 4.33 24.65
C THR A 316 7.67 3.47 25.85
N ALA A 317 7.11 2.25 25.95
CA ALA A 317 7.42 1.30 27.02
C ALA A 317 8.89 0.84 26.99
N LYS A 318 9.54 0.89 25.83
CA LYS A 318 10.98 0.63 25.66
C LYS A 318 11.87 1.86 25.88
N GLY A 319 11.29 3.01 26.24
CA GLY A 319 12.01 4.27 26.48
C GLY A 319 12.23 5.15 25.25
N GLY A 320 11.70 4.77 24.09
CA GLY A 320 11.72 5.60 22.89
C GLY A 320 10.75 6.78 23.01
N ARG A 321 11.03 7.87 22.28
CA ARG A 321 10.23 9.10 22.32
C ARG A 321 9.73 9.49 20.94
N ILE A 322 8.45 9.86 20.84
CA ILE A 322 7.82 10.30 19.59
C ILE A 322 7.37 11.75 19.71
N HIS A 323 8.00 12.62 18.93
CA HIS A 323 7.80 14.07 18.94
C HIS A 323 6.95 14.48 17.75
N THR A 324 5.64 14.59 17.94
CA THR A 324 4.72 15.08 16.90
C THR A 324 4.75 16.62 16.78
N ARG A 325 4.32 17.11 15.61
CA ARG A 325 4.37 18.53 15.20
C ARG A 325 5.78 19.13 15.10
N TRP A 326 6.82 18.30 15.09
CA TRP A 326 8.21 18.72 14.89
C TRP A 326 8.64 18.39 13.46
N GLY A 327 8.75 19.41 12.63
CA GLY A 327 9.21 19.27 11.25
C GLY A 327 10.72 19.51 11.15
N CYS A 328 11.46 18.56 10.59
CA CYS A 328 12.85 18.76 10.20
C CYS A 328 12.92 19.65 8.97
N ARG A 329 13.66 20.76 9.06
CA ARG A 329 13.82 21.74 7.98
C ARG A 329 15.12 21.58 7.23
N GLU A 330 16.17 21.17 7.94
CA GLU A 330 17.52 21.11 7.40
C GLU A 330 18.32 20.00 8.09
N ILE A 331 19.12 19.30 7.28
CA ILE A 331 20.23 18.47 7.76
C ILE A 331 21.45 19.37 7.86
N GLN A 332 21.97 19.55 9.08
CA GLN A 332 23.22 20.26 9.32
C GLN A 332 24.37 19.26 9.20
N TYR A 333 25.36 19.57 8.37
CA TYR A 333 26.48 18.67 8.09
C TYR A 333 27.77 19.45 7.85
N GLU A 334 28.89 18.75 8.03
CA GLU A 334 30.23 19.25 7.79
C GLU A 334 30.96 18.32 6.81
N GLN A 335 31.95 18.86 6.10
CA GLN A 335 32.88 18.08 5.29
C GLN A 335 34.22 18.01 6.02
N GLY A 336 34.58 16.81 6.44
CA GLY A 336 35.85 16.57 7.11
C GLY A 336 37.05 16.54 6.15
N PRO A 337 38.28 16.42 6.69
CA PRO A 337 39.49 16.21 5.89
C PRO A 337 39.31 15.00 4.96
N GLY A 338 39.64 15.16 3.67
CA GLY A 338 39.42 14.14 2.65
C GLY A 338 38.01 14.14 2.02
N GLY A 339 37.17 15.14 2.32
CA GLY A 339 35.86 15.33 1.68
C GLY A 339 34.76 14.43 2.26
N GLN A 340 35.00 13.75 3.39
CA GLN A 340 34.00 12.89 4.01
C GLN A 340 32.93 13.74 4.71
N THR A 341 31.70 13.64 4.21
CA THR A 341 30.54 14.32 4.80
C THR A 341 30.10 13.63 6.09
N ARG A 342 29.74 14.42 7.11
CA ARG A 342 29.16 13.94 8.37
C ARG A 342 28.02 14.85 8.81
N VAL A 343 26.88 14.26 9.19
CA VAL A 343 25.77 15.00 9.79
C VAL A 343 26.11 15.38 11.23
N THR A 344 25.90 16.65 11.59
CA THR A 344 26.19 17.21 12.92
C THR A 344 24.91 17.57 13.68
N GLY A 345 23.78 17.75 12.98
CA GLY A 345 22.52 18.10 13.60
C GLY A 345 21.34 18.05 12.64
N LEU A 346 20.14 18.05 13.20
CA LEU A 346 18.90 18.27 12.47
C LEU A 346 18.24 19.53 13.01
N HIS A 347 17.99 20.51 12.15
CA HIS A 347 17.22 21.70 12.52
C HIS A 347 15.73 21.35 12.51
N MET A 348 15.11 21.41 13.68
CA MET A 348 13.73 21.04 13.92
C MET A 348 12.91 22.28 14.28
N THR A 349 11.68 22.35 13.78
CA THR A 349 10.76 23.47 14.03
C THR A 349 9.39 22.98 14.48
N LYS A 350 8.78 23.71 15.41
CA LYS A 350 7.40 23.49 15.89
C LYS A 350 6.82 24.81 16.37
N ALA A 351 5.82 25.36 15.66
CA ALA A 351 4.99 26.49 16.08
C ALA A 351 5.72 27.56 16.94
N GLY A 352 6.67 28.28 16.34
CA GLY A 352 7.44 29.35 17.02
C GLY A 352 8.61 28.86 17.88
N GLN A 353 8.84 27.55 17.97
CA GLN A 353 10.00 26.93 18.59
C GLN A 353 10.92 26.33 17.54
N GLU A 354 12.22 26.44 17.78
CA GLU A 354 13.26 25.81 16.98
C GLU A 354 14.26 25.12 17.90
N GLN A 355 14.84 24.01 17.43
CA GLN A 355 15.93 23.34 18.14
C GLN A 355 16.83 22.60 17.15
N THR A 356 18.11 22.45 17.51
CA THR A 356 19.00 21.52 16.84
C THR A 356 19.02 20.21 17.61
N VAL A 357 18.67 19.12 16.93
CA VAL A 357 18.74 17.76 17.48
C VAL A 357 20.07 17.12 17.10
N THR A 358 20.83 16.70 18.11
CA THR A 358 22.07 15.94 17.93
C THR A 358 21.89 14.48 18.32
N ALA A 359 22.51 13.59 17.55
CA ALA A 359 22.48 12.15 17.70
C ALA A 359 23.77 11.54 17.12
N ASP A 360 24.06 10.29 17.45
CA ASP A 360 25.21 9.58 16.90
C ASP A 360 24.92 9.07 15.48
N ALA A 361 23.64 8.73 15.20
CA ALA A 361 23.13 8.36 13.89
C ALA A 361 21.79 9.04 13.58
N TYR A 362 21.55 9.29 12.30
CA TYR A 362 20.37 9.99 11.80
C TYR A 362 19.68 9.15 10.71
N VAL A 363 18.36 9.04 10.78
CA VAL A 363 17.57 8.26 9.82
C VAL A 363 16.51 9.15 9.18
N ALA A 364 16.47 9.23 7.85
CA ALA A 364 15.34 9.79 7.13
C ALA A 364 14.37 8.68 6.71
N ALA A 365 13.31 8.50 7.50
CA ALA A 365 12.23 7.53 7.30
C ALA A 365 11.01 8.18 6.60
N LEU A 366 11.26 8.85 5.48
CA LEU A 366 10.30 9.71 4.79
C LEU A 366 9.71 9.04 3.53
N ASP A 367 8.65 9.60 2.97
CA ASP A 367 8.27 9.30 1.60
C ASP A 367 9.21 9.99 0.59
N VAL A 368 9.12 9.64 -0.70
CA VAL A 368 9.98 10.22 -1.73
C VAL A 368 9.93 11.77 -1.75
N PRO A 369 8.75 12.44 -1.71
CA PRO A 369 8.69 13.90 -1.61
C PRO A 369 9.37 14.46 -0.36
N GLY A 370 9.18 13.83 0.80
CA GLY A 370 9.82 14.22 2.05
C GLY A 370 11.34 14.06 1.99
N ALA A 371 11.82 12.93 1.48
CA ALA A 371 13.25 12.66 1.31
C ALA A 371 13.90 13.70 0.37
N LYS A 372 13.31 13.98 -0.80
CA LYS A 372 13.81 15.01 -1.73
C LYS A 372 13.85 16.41 -1.13
N ARG A 373 12.89 16.74 -0.24
CA ARG A 373 12.83 18.03 0.43
C ARG A 373 13.91 18.16 1.52
N LEU A 374 14.19 17.07 2.21
CA LEU A 374 15.13 17.06 3.33
C LEU A 374 16.59 16.91 2.89
N LEU A 375 16.86 16.10 1.85
CA LEU A 375 18.22 15.85 1.36
C LEU A 375 18.86 17.15 0.82
N PRO A 376 20.07 17.53 1.29
CA PRO A 376 20.78 18.69 0.78
C PRO A 376 21.02 18.61 -0.73
N GLN A 377 20.76 19.70 -1.45
CA GLN A 377 20.98 19.73 -2.92
C GLN A 377 22.43 19.45 -3.30
N ALA A 378 23.40 19.86 -2.47
CA ALA A 378 24.83 19.60 -2.69
C ALA A 378 25.17 18.09 -2.73
N TRP A 379 24.41 17.24 -2.02
CA TRP A 379 24.64 15.80 -1.97
C TRP A 379 24.29 15.10 -3.29
N ARG A 380 23.52 15.74 -4.19
CA ARG A 380 23.19 15.22 -5.52
C ARG A 380 24.40 15.11 -6.47
N SER A 381 25.55 15.66 -6.08
CA SER A 381 26.81 15.37 -6.78
C SER A 381 27.19 13.87 -6.68
N ASP A 382 26.75 13.19 -5.64
CA ASP A 382 26.84 11.73 -5.53
C ASP A 382 25.62 11.06 -6.19
N LYS A 383 25.89 10.12 -7.08
CA LYS A 383 24.87 9.36 -7.82
C LYS A 383 23.87 8.66 -6.89
N PHE A 384 24.30 8.21 -5.71
CA PHE A 384 23.41 7.60 -4.72
C PHE A 384 22.25 8.52 -4.35
N PHE A 385 22.55 9.78 -4.04
CA PHE A 385 21.52 10.75 -3.66
C PHE A 385 20.75 11.25 -4.88
N ASP A 386 21.41 11.49 -6.03
CA ASP A 386 20.70 11.93 -7.23
C ASP A 386 19.69 10.88 -7.74
N ASN A 387 19.98 9.58 -7.58
CA ASN A 387 19.03 8.51 -7.85
C ASN A 387 17.70 8.68 -7.09
N VAL A 388 17.72 9.16 -5.85
CA VAL A 388 16.49 9.44 -5.07
C VAL A 388 15.63 10.50 -5.77
N PHE A 389 16.26 11.47 -6.44
CA PHE A 389 15.57 12.52 -7.20
C PHE A 389 14.95 12.01 -8.50
N GLN A 390 15.32 10.83 -8.99
CA GLN A 390 14.72 10.17 -10.16
C GLN A 390 13.38 9.49 -9.82
N LEU A 391 13.13 9.18 -8.55
CA LEU A 391 11.88 8.54 -8.11
C LEU A 391 10.73 9.56 -8.08
N VAL A 392 9.58 9.27 -8.68
CA VAL A 392 8.41 10.16 -8.69
C VAL A 392 7.23 9.45 -8.06
N GLY A 393 6.45 10.13 -7.21
CA GLY A 393 5.24 9.54 -6.64
C GLY A 393 4.07 9.48 -7.61
N VAL A 394 3.22 8.46 -7.47
CA VAL A 394 1.94 8.32 -8.19
C VAL A 394 0.84 8.99 -7.37
N PRO A 395 -0.07 9.76 -7.99
CA PRO A 395 -1.20 10.33 -7.29
C PRO A 395 -2.25 9.27 -6.97
N VAL A 396 -2.90 9.40 -5.83
CA VAL A 396 -4.03 8.56 -5.40
C VAL A 396 -5.05 9.40 -4.65
N ILE A 397 -6.33 9.06 -4.80
CA ILE A 397 -7.41 9.66 -4.02
C ILE A 397 -8.21 8.55 -3.34
N THR A 398 -8.42 8.71 -2.04
CA THR A 398 -9.25 7.82 -1.22
C THR A 398 -10.57 8.52 -0.96
N VAL A 399 -11.67 7.86 -1.30
CA VAL A 399 -13.03 8.39 -1.11
C VAL A 399 -13.79 7.48 -0.16
N GLN A 400 -14.32 8.03 0.92
CA GLN A 400 -15.24 7.32 1.80
C GLN A 400 -16.66 7.84 1.59
N LEU A 401 -17.64 6.94 1.51
CA LEU A 401 -19.05 7.23 1.26
C LEU A 401 -19.91 6.46 2.27
N ARG A 402 -20.69 7.17 3.08
CA ARG A 402 -21.58 6.58 4.09
C ARG A 402 -23.04 6.62 3.63
N TYR A 403 -23.74 5.49 3.70
CA TYR A 403 -25.11 5.33 3.23
C TYR A 403 -26.07 4.99 4.37
N ASP A 404 -27.35 5.33 4.23
CA ASP A 404 -28.43 4.92 5.14
C ASP A 404 -28.97 3.51 4.83
N GLY A 405 -28.08 2.58 4.50
CA GLY A 405 -28.35 1.17 4.27
C GLY A 405 -27.13 0.41 3.79
N TRP A 406 -27.30 -0.87 3.50
CA TRP A 406 -26.22 -1.81 3.17
C TRP A 406 -25.99 -1.89 1.65
N VAL A 407 -25.04 -1.12 1.13
CA VAL A 407 -24.72 -1.02 -0.31
C VAL A 407 -24.42 -2.38 -0.92
N THR A 408 -23.68 -3.23 -0.21
CA THR A 408 -23.23 -4.53 -0.71
C THR A 408 -24.25 -5.67 -0.47
N GLU A 409 -25.41 -5.38 0.14
CA GLU A 409 -26.55 -6.29 0.17
C GLU A 409 -27.40 -6.13 -1.09
N MET A 410 -27.18 -7.02 -2.05
CA MET A 410 -27.82 -6.96 -3.38
C MET A 410 -29.05 -7.88 -3.52
N GLN A 411 -29.28 -8.80 -2.58
CA GLN A 411 -30.24 -9.88 -2.77
C GLN A 411 -31.62 -9.53 -2.20
N ASP A 412 -31.67 -8.75 -1.12
CA ASP A 412 -32.90 -8.47 -0.39
C ASP A 412 -33.02 -6.99 -0.05
N GLN A 413 -33.95 -6.29 -0.72
CA GLN A 413 -34.17 -4.86 -0.53
C GLN A 413 -34.63 -4.49 0.89
N SER A 414 -35.37 -5.38 1.56
CA SER A 414 -35.83 -5.14 2.93
C SER A 414 -34.63 -5.18 3.88
N LYS A 415 -33.76 -6.19 3.72
CA LYS A 415 -32.53 -6.33 4.50
C LYS A 415 -31.50 -5.25 4.19
N MET A 416 -31.44 -4.79 2.94
CA MET A 416 -30.56 -3.69 2.53
C MET A 416 -30.88 -2.40 3.30
N LYS A 417 -32.16 -2.14 3.61
CA LYS A 417 -32.59 -0.98 4.41
C LYS A 417 -32.66 -1.24 5.91
N ASP A 418 -32.55 -2.50 6.34
CA ASP A 418 -32.61 -2.87 7.75
C ASP A 418 -31.28 -2.60 8.45
N MET A 419 -31.20 -1.46 9.14
CA MET A 419 -30.06 -1.06 9.97
C MET A 419 -30.29 -1.35 11.46
N SER A 420 -31.37 -2.06 11.83
CA SER A 420 -31.66 -2.41 13.22
C SER A 420 -30.81 -3.58 13.73
N GLY A 421 -30.36 -4.44 12.81
CA GLY A 421 -29.59 -5.65 13.09
C GLY A 421 -28.09 -5.53 12.80
N SER A 422 -27.44 -6.68 12.57
CA SER A 422 -26.04 -6.76 12.20
C SER A 422 -25.79 -6.31 10.75
N ALA A 423 -24.53 -5.95 10.46
CA ALA A 423 -24.12 -5.59 9.11
C ALA A 423 -24.37 -6.73 8.10
N ARG A 424 -24.79 -6.36 6.89
CA ARG A 424 -25.15 -7.27 5.80
C ARG A 424 -24.47 -6.86 4.50
N GLY A 425 -24.13 -7.85 3.69
CA GLY A 425 -23.45 -7.64 2.41
C GLY A 425 -22.14 -8.41 2.29
N ILE A 426 -21.19 -7.86 1.54
CA ILE A 426 -19.94 -8.54 1.17
C ILE A 426 -18.82 -8.13 2.13
N ASN A 427 -18.30 -9.09 2.90
CA ASN A 427 -17.18 -8.92 3.83
C ASN A 427 -15.85 -9.35 3.19
N ASN A 428 -15.42 -8.67 2.13
CA ASN A 428 -14.11 -8.89 1.51
C ASN A 428 -13.61 -7.62 0.82
N LEU A 429 -12.33 -7.60 0.40
CA LEU A 429 -11.83 -6.63 -0.55
C LEU A 429 -12.46 -6.89 -1.92
N LEU A 430 -12.85 -5.81 -2.59
CA LEU A 430 -13.51 -5.84 -3.89
C LEU A 430 -12.64 -5.13 -4.93
N TYR A 431 -12.73 -5.62 -6.16
CA TYR A 431 -12.08 -5.05 -7.34
C TYR A 431 -13.11 -4.67 -8.39
N SER A 432 -12.82 -3.68 -9.24
CA SER A 432 -13.60 -3.45 -10.45
C SER A 432 -12.74 -3.06 -11.64
N ALA A 433 -13.15 -3.55 -12.81
CA ALA A 433 -12.70 -3.06 -14.11
C ALA A 433 -13.73 -2.11 -14.75
N ASP A 434 -14.87 -1.89 -14.09
CA ASP A 434 -16.00 -1.08 -14.57
C ASP A 434 -16.17 0.21 -13.73
N ALA A 435 -15.13 0.65 -13.04
CA ALA A 435 -15.05 1.88 -12.26
C ALA A 435 -13.63 2.45 -12.28
N ASP A 436 -13.50 3.76 -12.03
CA ASP A 436 -12.23 4.48 -11.94
C ASP A 436 -11.56 4.28 -10.56
N PHE A 437 -12.28 3.66 -9.61
CA PHE A 437 -11.67 3.09 -8.42
C PHE A 437 -11.40 1.60 -8.61
N SER A 438 -10.16 1.19 -8.38
CA SER A 438 -9.70 -0.16 -8.67
C SER A 438 -10.07 -1.14 -7.56
N CYS A 439 -9.69 -0.81 -6.34
CA CYS A 439 -10.00 -1.57 -5.13
C CYS A 439 -10.86 -0.76 -4.17
N PHE A 440 -11.78 -1.45 -3.51
CA PHE A 440 -12.72 -0.84 -2.58
C PHE A 440 -13.27 -1.88 -1.59
N ALA A 441 -13.84 -1.41 -0.48
CA ALA A 441 -14.43 -2.27 0.53
C ALA A 441 -15.55 -1.54 1.30
N ASP A 442 -16.46 -2.30 1.90
CA ASP A 442 -17.40 -1.79 2.88
C ASP A 442 -16.82 -1.94 4.28
N LEU A 443 -16.23 -0.86 4.81
CA LEU A 443 -15.51 -0.89 6.08
C LEU A 443 -16.40 -1.25 7.27
N ALA A 444 -17.71 -0.98 7.19
CA ALA A 444 -18.65 -1.39 8.23
C ALA A 444 -18.76 -2.93 8.36
N LEU A 445 -18.40 -3.68 7.31
CA LEU A 445 -18.31 -5.14 7.33
C LEU A 445 -16.87 -5.61 7.48
N THR A 446 -15.96 -5.01 6.72
CA THR A 446 -14.59 -5.53 6.60
C THR A 446 -13.70 -5.13 7.77
N SER A 447 -14.01 -4.03 8.45
CA SER A 447 -13.21 -3.45 9.55
C SER A 447 -14.14 -2.89 10.66
N PRO A 448 -15.00 -3.73 11.25
CA PRO A 448 -16.20 -3.27 11.94
C PRO A 448 -15.98 -2.53 13.27
N VAL A 449 -14.86 -2.72 13.98
CA VAL A 449 -14.69 -2.22 15.37
C VAL A 449 -14.89 -0.71 15.47
N ASP A 450 -14.34 0.05 14.53
CA ASP A 450 -14.46 1.52 14.51
C ASP A 450 -15.41 2.02 13.41
N TYR A 451 -15.67 1.22 12.37
CA TYR A 451 -16.40 1.67 11.18
C TYR A 451 -17.87 1.23 11.14
N PHE A 452 -18.25 0.15 11.83
CA PHE A 452 -19.65 -0.19 12.06
C PHE A 452 -20.24 0.75 13.10
N LYS A 453 -21.23 1.54 12.69
CA LYS A 453 -21.99 2.42 13.58
C LYS A 453 -23.45 2.01 13.52
N GLN A 454 -24.02 1.64 14.66
CA GLN A 454 -25.42 1.21 14.75
C GLN A 454 -26.34 2.27 14.13
N GLY A 455 -27.21 1.86 13.21
CA GLY A 455 -28.12 2.76 12.49
C GLY A 455 -27.52 3.59 11.35
N GLN A 456 -26.26 3.36 10.94
CA GLN A 456 -25.58 4.19 9.91
C GLN A 456 -25.11 3.45 8.65
N GLY A 457 -25.61 2.24 8.40
CA GLY A 457 -25.40 1.48 7.16
C GLY A 457 -23.93 1.29 6.74
N SER A 458 -23.72 1.14 5.44
CA SER A 458 -22.41 0.92 4.81
C SER A 458 -21.50 2.14 4.92
N LEU A 459 -20.20 1.86 5.01
CA LEU A 459 -19.13 2.84 4.79
C LEU A 459 -18.23 2.32 3.66
N MET A 460 -18.52 2.73 2.43
CA MET A 460 -17.74 2.36 1.26
C MET A 460 -16.45 3.17 1.23
N GLN A 461 -15.29 2.51 1.17
CA GLN A 461 -14.01 3.16 0.92
C GLN A 461 -13.48 2.73 -0.45
N CYS A 462 -13.30 3.71 -1.35
CA CYS A 462 -12.96 3.52 -2.75
C CYS A 462 -11.63 4.21 -3.07
N VAL A 463 -10.71 3.49 -3.72
CA VAL A 463 -9.39 4.01 -4.11
C VAL A 463 -9.38 4.38 -5.59
N LEU A 464 -9.42 5.67 -5.90
CA LEU A 464 -9.42 6.21 -7.26
C LEU A 464 -8.01 6.19 -7.87
N THR A 465 -7.87 5.45 -8.99
CA THR A 465 -6.63 5.28 -9.75
C THR A 465 -6.96 4.98 -11.21
N PRO A 466 -6.46 5.76 -12.20
CA PRO A 466 -5.55 6.89 -12.05
C PRO A 466 -6.23 8.13 -11.45
N ALA A 467 -5.54 8.83 -10.55
CA ALA A 467 -6.10 9.97 -9.82
C ALA A 467 -5.92 11.33 -10.52
N ASP A 468 -5.01 11.44 -11.50
CA ASP A 468 -4.71 12.70 -12.20
C ASP A 468 -5.96 13.45 -12.72
N PRO A 469 -6.96 12.79 -13.35
CA PRO A 469 -8.16 13.48 -13.82
C PRO A 469 -9.04 14.08 -12.72
N TYR A 470 -8.85 13.64 -11.48
CA TYR A 470 -9.65 14.02 -10.32
C TYR A 470 -8.96 15.04 -9.43
N LEU A 471 -7.63 15.13 -9.45
CA LEU A 471 -6.89 16.08 -8.60
C LEU A 471 -7.41 17.53 -8.68
N PRO A 472 -7.74 18.09 -9.87
CA PRO A 472 -8.24 19.45 -9.99
C PRO A 472 -9.69 19.66 -9.53
N LYS A 473 -10.48 18.59 -9.34
CA LYS A 473 -11.91 18.66 -9.00
C LYS A 473 -12.13 19.00 -7.53
N THR A 474 -13.33 19.49 -7.17
CA THR A 474 -13.71 19.67 -5.76
C THR A 474 -13.92 18.32 -5.07
N ASN A 475 -13.89 18.28 -3.75
CA ASN A 475 -14.14 17.04 -3.01
C ASN A 475 -15.58 16.55 -3.23
N GLU A 476 -16.52 17.49 -3.34
CA GLU A 476 -17.93 17.26 -3.60
C GLU A 476 -18.14 16.61 -4.98
N ASP A 477 -17.51 17.15 -6.03
CA ASP A 477 -17.60 16.58 -7.38
C ASP A 477 -16.99 15.18 -7.46
N ILE A 478 -15.86 14.97 -6.79
CA ILE A 478 -15.19 13.65 -6.73
C ILE A 478 -16.12 12.64 -6.06
N ALA A 479 -16.66 12.97 -4.88
CA ALA A 479 -17.52 12.07 -4.15
C ALA A 479 -18.84 11.79 -4.89
N ALA A 480 -19.43 12.78 -5.55
CA ALA A 480 -20.62 12.59 -6.37
C ALA A 480 -20.35 11.66 -7.57
N GLU A 481 -19.18 11.76 -8.19
CA GLU A 481 -18.81 10.88 -9.30
C GLU A 481 -18.54 9.45 -8.82
N VAL A 482 -17.86 9.28 -7.68
CA VAL A 482 -17.66 7.96 -7.08
C VAL A 482 -18.99 7.33 -6.64
N ASP A 483 -19.91 8.10 -6.05
CA ASP A 483 -21.25 7.61 -5.69
C ASP A 483 -22.03 7.07 -6.91
N LYS A 484 -22.01 7.79 -8.04
CA LYS A 484 -22.61 7.29 -9.29
C LYS A 484 -22.01 5.97 -9.73
N GLN A 485 -20.68 5.84 -9.63
CA GLN A 485 -19.97 4.62 -10.01
C GLN A 485 -20.28 3.45 -9.04
N VAL A 486 -20.33 3.71 -7.73
CA VAL A 486 -20.81 2.74 -6.74
C VAL A 486 -22.22 2.27 -7.09
N ARG A 487 -23.16 3.17 -7.40
CA ARG A 487 -24.54 2.80 -7.81
C ARG A 487 -24.60 2.06 -9.14
N ARG A 488 -23.66 2.29 -10.05
CA ARG A 488 -23.52 1.52 -11.31
C ARG A 488 -23.05 0.09 -11.05
N LEU A 489 -22.14 -0.10 -10.09
CA LEU A 489 -21.69 -1.42 -9.65
C LEU A 489 -22.75 -2.13 -8.81
N PHE A 490 -23.49 -1.40 -7.96
CA PHE A 490 -24.53 -1.90 -7.06
C PHE A 490 -25.89 -1.22 -7.33
N PRO A 491 -26.62 -1.59 -8.41
CA PRO A 491 -27.92 -0.98 -8.71
C PRO A 491 -28.97 -1.13 -7.60
N SER A 492 -28.85 -2.15 -6.75
CA SER A 492 -29.72 -2.33 -5.57
C SER A 492 -29.64 -1.14 -4.60
N ALA A 493 -28.50 -0.46 -4.53
CA ALA A 493 -28.27 0.70 -3.67
C ALA A 493 -28.87 2.00 -4.23
N ALA A 494 -29.53 1.98 -5.40
CA ALA A 494 -30.08 3.19 -6.02
C ALA A 494 -31.06 3.96 -5.11
N GLY A 495 -31.77 3.27 -4.22
CA GLY A 495 -32.70 3.86 -3.26
C GLY A 495 -32.10 4.31 -1.93
N LEU A 496 -30.77 4.27 -1.76
CA LEU A 496 -30.08 4.74 -0.56
C LEU A 496 -29.66 6.20 -0.67
N THR A 497 -29.65 6.89 0.46
CA THR A 497 -29.16 8.26 0.62
C THR A 497 -27.68 8.24 1.02
N LEU A 498 -26.85 9.02 0.31
CA LEU A 498 -25.50 9.32 0.77
C LEU A 498 -25.58 10.33 1.93
N LYS A 499 -25.17 9.92 3.13
CA LYS A 499 -25.29 10.71 4.37
C LYS A 499 -24.05 11.51 4.70
N TRP A 500 -22.88 11.01 4.29
CA TRP A 500 -21.59 11.64 4.57
C TRP A 500 -20.54 11.14 3.58
N HIS A 501 -19.51 11.95 3.35
CA HIS A 501 -18.36 11.59 2.53
C HIS A 501 -17.05 12.19 3.06
N SER A 502 -15.93 11.60 2.67
CA SER A 502 -14.60 12.22 2.79
C SER A 502 -13.80 11.96 1.52
N VAL A 503 -12.88 12.88 1.21
CA VAL A 503 -11.96 12.76 0.08
C VAL A 503 -10.56 13.15 0.56
N VAL A 504 -9.63 12.20 0.50
CA VAL A 504 -8.21 12.42 0.80
C VAL A 504 -7.42 12.34 -0.49
N LYS A 505 -6.71 13.42 -0.83
CA LYS A 505 -5.86 13.49 -2.02
C LYS A 505 -4.39 13.42 -1.65
N ILE A 506 -3.65 12.51 -2.27
CA ILE A 506 -2.20 12.41 -2.12
C ILE A 506 -1.60 12.50 -3.52
N SER A 507 -0.98 13.64 -3.85
CA SER A 507 -0.45 13.90 -5.20
C SER A 507 0.81 13.09 -5.53
N GLN A 508 1.55 12.65 -4.52
CA GLN A 508 2.71 11.77 -4.66
C GLN A 508 2.71 10.77 -3.49
N SER A 509 2.05 9.63 -3.70
CA SER A 509 1.95 8.56 -2.72
C SER A 509 3.11 7.57 -2.85
N LEU A 510 2.86 6.39 -3.41
CA LEU A 510 3.88 5.38 -3.72
C LEU A 510 4.78 5.89 -4.84
N TYR A 511 6.06 5.51 -4.85
CA TYR A 511 6.89 5.78 -6.03
C TYR A 511 6.35 5.01 -7.24
N ARG A 512 6.46 5.62 -8.41
CA ARG A 512 6.00 5.06 -9.67
C ARG A 512 6.89 3.91 -10.07
N GLU A 513 6.40 2.68 -9.90
CA GLU A 513 7.13 1.47 -10.25
C GLU A 513 7.10 1.15 -11.76
N ALA A 514 7.44 2.15 -12.56
CA ALA A 514 7.49 2.03 -14.01
C ALA A 514 8.72 1.22 -14.48
N PRO A 515 8.71 0.73 -15.73
CA PRO A 515 9.86 0.02 -16.27
C PRO A 515 11.18 0.79 -16.16
N GLY A 516 12.21 0.14 -15.64
CA GLY A 516 13.56 0.69 -15.50
C GLY A 516 13.78 1.61 -14.29
N VAL A 517 12.83 1.67 -13.35
CA VAL A 517 12.93 2.55 -12.16
C VAL A 517 13.62 1.87 -10.97
N ASP A 518 13.61 0.53 -10.87
CA ASP A 518 14.20 -0.18 -9.72
C ASP A 518 15.69 0.11 -9.45
N PRO A 519 16.54 0.40 -10.48
CA PRO A 519 17.93 0.82 -10.27
C PRO A 519 18.11 2.12 -9.48
N PHE A 520 17.10 3.00 -9.42
CA PHE A 520 17.17 4.29 -8.71
C PHE A 520 16.86 4.18 -7.21
N ARG A 521 16.39 3.01 -6.76
CA ARG A 521 16.04 2.80 -5.35
C ARG A 521 17.31 2.72 -4.51
N PRO A 522 17.50 3.61 -3.52
CA PRO A 522 18.71 3.63 -2.71
C PRO A 522 18.73 2.47 -1.70
N ASP A 523 19.94 2.05 -1.30
CA ASP A 523 20.14 1.21 -0.11
C ASP A 523 19.77 2.00 1.16
N GLN A 524 19.55 1.32 2.29
CA GLN A 524 19.33 1.98 3.57
C GLN A 524 20.61 2.64 4.11
N ARG A 525 21.79 2.08 3.80
CA ARG A 525 23.10 2.68 4.11
C ARG A 525 23.46 3.71 3.05
N THR A 526 23.73 4.96 3.45
CA THR A 526 24.13 6.02 2.52
C THR A 526 25.65 6.21 2.47
N PRO A 527 26.19 6.93 1.47
CA PRO A 527 27.59 7.36 1.46
C PRO A 527 28.00 8.26 2.64
N VAL A 528 27.03 8.86 3.34
CA VAL A 528 27.27 9.66 4.55
C VAL A 528 27.22 8.73 5.77
N PRO A 529 28.35 8.45 6.45
CA PRO A 529 28.46 7.29 7.35
C PRO A 529 27.48 7.26 8.52
N ASN A 530 27.00 8.40 9.00
CA ASN A 530 26.05 8.50 10.11
C ASN A 530 24.64 8.90 9.69
N PHE A 531 24.32 8.82 8.40
CA PHE A 531 23.00 9.13 7.87
C PHE A 531 22.46 7.94 7.06
N PHE A 532 21.22 7.55 7.35
CA PHE A 532 20.57 6.36 6.81
C PHE A 532 19.21 6.71 6.21
N LEU A 533 18.75 5.90 5.25
CA LEU A 533 17.43 6.01 4.65
C LEU A 533 16.55 4.83 5.06
N ALA A 534 15.29 5.11 5.32
CA ALA A 534 14.26 4.10 5.47
C ALA A 534 12.99 4.55 4.74
N GLY A 535 12.18 3.60 4.28
CA GLY A 535 11.00 3.88 3.49
C GLY A 535 10.82 2.81 2.43
N SER A 536 9.57 2.54 2.07
CA SER A 536 9.20 1.54 1.09
C SER A 536 9.85 1.74 -0.28
N TYR A 537 10.24 2.98 -0.64
CA TYR A 537 10.98 3.31 -1.85
C TYR A 537 12.45 2.80 -1.86
N THR A 538 13.05 2.57 -0.68
CA THR A 538 14.42 2.02 -0.57
C THR A 538 14.48 0.57 -1.05
N LYS A 539 15.68 0.04 -1.31
CA LYS A 539 15.91 -1.25 -1.98
C LYS A 539 15.39 -2.44 -1.15
N GLN A 540 14.34 -3.11 -1.66
CA GLN A 540 13.75 -4.35 -1.16
C GLN A 540 12.74 -4.93 -2.19
N ASP A 541 12.34 -6.20 -2.10
CA ASP A 541 11.54 -6.90 -3.15
C ASP A 541 10.00 -6.84 -2.98
N TYR A 542 9.48 -6.32 -1.87
CA TYR A 542 8.05 -6.20 -1.56
C TYR A 542 7.37 -4.95 -2.12
N ILE A 543 7.89 -4.41 -3.23
CA ILE A 543 7.37 -3.20 -3.91
C ILE A 543 7.17 -2.01 -2.94
N ASP A 544 6.59 -0.89 -3.40
CA ASP A 544 6.18 0.19 -2.49
C ASP A 544 4.92 -0.20 -1.69
N SER A 545 5.09 -0.97 -0.62
CA SER A 545 4.00 -1.49 0.21
C SER A 545 4.22 -1.27 1.72
N MET A 546 3.22 -1.61 2.53
CA MET A 546 3.37 -1.65 4.01
C MET A 546 4.45 -2.64 4.44
N GLU A 547 4.50 -3.83 3.82
CA GLU A 547 5.54 -4.83 4.06
C GLU A 547 6.92 -4.29 3.65
N GLY A 548 7.02 -3.66 2.48
CA GLY A 548 8.24 -3.01 2.02
C GLY A 548 8.71 -1.89 2.95
N ALA A 549 7.79 -1.08 3.47
CA ALA A 549 8.10 -0.05 4.47
C ALA A 549 8.64 -0.68 5.76
N THR A 550 7.97 -1.69 6.31
CA THR A 550 8.43 -2.36 7.53
C THR A 550 9.77 -3.06 7.32
N LEU A 551 9.95 -3.79 6.21
CA LEU A 551 11.22 -4.43 5.88
C LEU A 551 12.35 -3.40 5.73
N SER A 552 12.10 -2.27 5.05
CA SER A 552 13.10 -1.21 4.92
C SER A 552 13.53 -0.63 6.26
N GLY A 553 12.59 -0.49 7.20
CA GLY A 553 12.87 0.03 8.54
C GLY A 553 13.76 -0.93 9.34
N ARG A 554 13.46 -2.23 9.24
CA ARG A 554 14.27 -3.31 9.82
C ARG A 554 15.68 -3.36 9.21
N GLN A 555 15.79 -3.31 7.88
CA GLN A 555 17.08 -3.25 7.19
C GLN A 555 17.89 -2.03 7.61
N CYS A 556 17.26 -0.86 7.71
CA CYS A 556 17.91 0.37 8.19
C CYS A 556 18.44 0.22 9.61
N ALA A 557 17.64 -0.33 10.53
CA ALA A 557 18.11 -0.61 11.88
C ALA A 557 19.34 -1.52 11.86
N TYR A 558 19.34 -2.55 11.01
CA TYR A 558 20.47 -3.48 10.91
C TYR A 558 21.74 -2.82 10.40
N LYS A 559 21.63 -1.88 9.44
CA LYS A 559 22.78 -1.08 9.00
C LYS A 559 23.34 -0.18 10.11
N VAL A 560 22.48 0.41 10.94
CA VAL A 560 22.92 1.17 12.12
C VAL A 560 23.64 0.26 13.13
N LEU A 561 23.13 -0.95 13.37
CA LEU A 561 23.73 -1.92 14.30
C LEU A 561 25.11 -2.41 13.81
N GLU A 562 25.22 -2.74 12.51
CA GLU A 562 26.48 -3.13 11.85
C GLU A 562 27.56 -2.05 12.00
N ASP A 563 27.17 -0.77 11.91
CA ASP A 563 28.11 0.36 11.92
C ASP A 563 28.35 0.95 13.33
N SER A 564 27.76 0.37 14.37
CA SER A 564 27.70 0.94 15.73
C SER A 564 29.07 1.28 16.34
N GLU A 565 30.07 0.41 16.21
CA GLU A 565 31.42 0.65 16.72
C GLU A 565 32.13 1.80 15.98
N GLN A 566 31.92 1.91 14.67
CA GLN A 566 32.48 3.00 13.87
C GLN A 566 31.81 4.33 14.22
N LEU A 567 30.49 4.33 14.35
CA LEU A 567 29.69 5.49 14.74
C LEU A 567 30.09 6.01 16.12
N ALA A 568 30.26 5.12 17.10
CA ALA A 568 30.69 5.50 18.45
C ALA A 568 32.09 6.10 18.49
N ARG A 569 33.06 5.51 17.76
CA ARG A 569 34.42 6.07 17.66
C ARG A 569 34.40 7.47 17.06
N ALA A 570 33.64 7.67 16.00
CA ALA A 570 33.51 8.98 15.35
C ALA A 570 32.83 10.02 16.26
N ALA A 571 31.78 9.62 17.00
CA ALA A 571 31.12 10.49 17.98
C ALA A 571 32.05 10.88 19.14
N GLY A 572 32.87 9.94 19.63
CA GLY A 572 33.87 10.19 20.66
C GLY A 572 34.94 11.19 20.22
N ALA A 573 35.45 11.04 18.99
CA ALA A 573 36.45 11.96 18.42
C ALA A 573 35.89 13.38 18.25
N ALA A 574 34.65 13.51 17.76
CA ALA A 574 34.00 14.82 17.62
C ALA A 574 33.81 15.53 18.98
N LYS A 575 33.40 14.80 20.02
CA LYS A 575 33.28 15.35 21.38
C LYS A 575 34.62 15.84 21.93
N GLN A 576 35.71 15.10 21.70
CA GLN A 576 37.05 15.51 22.12
C GLN A 576 37.53 16.77 21.39
N GLN A 577 37.31 16.87 20.08
CA GLN A 577 37.65 18.07 19.31
C GLN A 577 36.87 19.30 19.78
N GLN A 578 35.57 19.14 20.07
CA GLN A 578 34.74 20.23 20.57
C GLN A 578 35.18 20.68 21.97
N GLN A 579 35.55 19.75 22.86
CA GLN A 579 36.09 20.08 24.18
C GLN A 579 37.45 20.80 24.09
N GLN A 580 38.33 20.38 23.18
CA GLN A 580 39.61 21.04 22.94
C GLN A 580 39.45 22.45 22.36
N ALA A 581 38.47 22.65 21.47
CA ALA A 581 38.17 23.96 20.89
C ALA A 581 37.52 24.94 21.88
N VAL A 582 36.84 24.43 22.93
CA VAL A 582 36.27 25.27 24.02
C VAL A 582 37.33 25.58 25.09
N ALA A 583 38.36 24.73 25.23
CA ALA A 583 39.44 24.90 26.19
C ALA A 583 40.60 25.79 25.67
N ALA A 584 40.70 25.97 24.35
CA ALA A 584 41.60 26.92 23.68
C ALA A 584 40.91 28.28 23.51
#